data_AF-A0A2V6WKP3-F1
#
_entry.id   AF-A0A2V6WKP3-F1
#
_cell.length_a   1.000
_cell.length_b   1.000
_cell.length_c   1.000
_cell.angle_alpha   90.00
_cell.angle_beta   90.00
_cell.angle_gamma   90.00
#
_symmetry.space_group_name_H-M   'P 1'
#
loop_
_entity.id
_entity.type
_entity.pdbx_description
1 polymer ?
#
loop_
_entity_poly.entity_id
_entity_poly.type
_entity_poly.pdbx_seq_one_letter_code
_entity_poly.pdbx_strand_id
1 'polypeptide(L)' 'MRRVFDERLRQAARLLTAPEAAHRSVTDIAFACGFNDVSHFGRMFAARMHMTPSRWRRRRP' A
#
# COMPACT_ATOMS: atom_id res chain seq x y z
N MET A 1 -17.75 -0.42 -11.18
CA MET A 1 -17.28 -0.50 -9.78
C MET A 1 -15.76 -0.33 -9.68
N ARG A 2 -15.23 0.91 -9.72
CA ARG A 2 -13.77 1.18 -9.74
C ARG A 2 -13.24 1.92 -8.49
N ARG A 3 -14.13 2.41 -7.60
CA ARG A 3 -13.79 3.40 -6.57
C ARG A 3 -13.23 2.84 -5.26
N VAL A 4 -13.59 1.61 -4.87
CA VAL A 4 -13.20 1.04 -3.55
C VAL A 4 -11.69 0.76 -3.49
N PHE A 5 -11.09 0.31 -4.59
CA PHE A 5 -9.66 0.02 -4.62
C PHE A 5 -8.79 1.29 -4.49
N ASP A 6 -9.23 2.42 -5.04
CA ASP A 6 -8.48 3.69 -4.93
C ASP A 6 -8.37 4.17 -3.48
N GLU A 7 -9.42 3.99 -2.69
CA GLU A 7 -9.42 4.36 -1.27
C GLU A 7 -8.50 3.45 -0.45
N ARG A 8 -8.57 2.13 -0.68
CA ARG A 8 -7.67 1.15 -0.06
C ARG A 8 -6.21 1.41 -0.40
N LEU A 9 -5.91 1.78 -1.65
CA LEU A 9 -4.55 2.11 -2.09
C LEU A 9 -4.04 3.40 -1.43
N ARG A 10 -4.90 4.42 -1.29
CA ARG A 10 -4.57 5.66 -0.55
C ARG A 10 -4.29 5.39 0.92
N GLN A 11 -5.10 4.54 1.56
CA GLN A 11 -4.86 4.13 2.95
C GLN A 11 -3.53 3.38 3.09
N ALA A 12 -3.26 2.41 2.20
CA ALA A 12 -1.99 1.69 2.19
C ALA A 12 -0.79 2.62 2.02
N ALA A 13 -0.89 3.62 1.13
CA ALA A 13 0.18 4.60 0.92
C ALA A 13 0.49 5.41 2.18
N ARG A 14 -0.53 5.81 2.95
CA ARG A 14 -0.34 6.50 4.24
C ARG A 14 0.35 5.60 5.25
N LEU A 15 -0.13 4.37 5.43
CA LEU A 15 0.47 3.40 6.35
C LEU A 15 1.91 3.04 5.98
N LEU A 16 2.25 3.02 4.68
CA LEU A 16 3.61 2.74 4.24
C LEU A 16 4.61 3.84 4.65
N THR A 17 4.18 5.09 4.78
CA THR A 17 5.03 6.22 5.20
C THR A 17 4.86 6.62 6.66
N ALA A 18 3.86 6.07 7.36
CA ALA A 18 3.61 6.30 8.77
C ALA A 18 4.72 5.72 9.67
N PRO A 19 5.37 6.51 10.54
CA PRO A 19 6.36 6.03 11.51
C PRO A 19 5.79 4.97 12.47
N GLU A 20 4.54 5.13 12.89
CA GLU A 20 3.84 4.20 13.78
C GLU A 20 3.64 2.82 13.15
N ALA A 21 3.57 2.76 11.82
CA ALA A 21 3.49 1.50 11.06
C ALA A 21 4.87 1.03 10.57
N ALA A 22 5.97 1.56 11.12
CA ALA A 22 7.30 1.25 10.64
C ALA A 22 7.69 -0.22 10.77
N HIS A 23 7.24 -0.85 11.85
CA HIS A 23 7.45 -2.26 12.18
C HIS A 23 6.62 -3.21 11.32
N ARG A 24 5.60 -2.73 10.60
CA ARG A 24 4.68 -3.58 9.82
C ARG A 24 5.26 -3.91 8.45
N SER A 25 5.11 -5.14 7.99
CA SER A 25 5.54 -5.52 6.64
C SER A 25 4.64 -4.91 5.55
N VAL A 26 5.09 -4.90 4.29
CA VAL A 26 4.24 -4.45 3.16
C VAL A 26 3.01 -5.36 3.04
N THR A 27 3.20 -6.66 3.28
CA THR A 27 2.17 -7.69 3.30
C THR A 27 1.10 -7.40 4.35
N ASP A 28 1.48 -7.10 5.59
CA ASP A 28 0.52 -6.82 6.67
C ASP A 28 -0.31 -5.56 6.38
N ILE A 29 0.30 -4.57 5.74
CA ILE A 29 -0.40 -3.34 5.34
C ILE A 29 -1.38 -3.64 4.21
N ALA A 30 -1.01 -4.47 3.24
CA ALA A 30 -1.89 -4.89 2.16
C ALA A 30 -3.13 -5.61 2.69
N PHE A 31 -2.96 -6.60 3.56
CA PHE A 31 -4.06 -7.33 4.19
C PHE A 31 -4.96 -6.43 5.04
N ALA A 32 -4.37 -5.54 5.85
CA ALA A 32 -5.16 -4.59 6.65
C ALA A 32 -5.95 -3.58 5.80
N CYS A 33 -5.52 -3.33 4.55
CA CYS A 33 -6.25 -2.50 3.58
C CYS A 33 -7.26 -3.31 2.76
N GLY A 34 -7.48 -4.60 3.07
CA GLY A 34 -8.47 -5.46 2.43
C GLY A 34 -8.04 -6.05 1.09
N PHE A 35 -6.74 -6.20 0.85
CA PHE A 35 -6.21 -6.99 -0.27
C PHE A 35 -5.95 -8.42 0.19
N ASN A 36 -6.49 -9.41 -0.53
CA ASN A 36 -6.26 -10.83 -0.22
C ASN A 36 -5.02 -11.41 -0.91
N ASP A 37 -4.39 -10.66 -1.81
CA ASP A 37 -3.18 -11.05 -2.52
C ASP A 37 -2.20 -9.88 -2.64
N VAL A 38 -0.98 -10.10 -2.17
CA VAL A 38 0.10 -9.10 -2.15
C VAL A 38 0.60 -8.79 -3.56
N SER A 39 0.59 -9.79 -4.46
CA SER A 39 1.03 -9.60 -5.85
C SER A 39 0.08 -8.68 -6.61
N HIS A 40 -1.22 -8.91 -6.45
CA HIS A 40 -2.29 -8.07 -6.97
C HIS A 40 -2.24 -6.66 -6.37
N PHE A 41 -2.09 -6.55 -5.05
CA PHE A 41 -1.86 -5.26 -4.38
C PHE A 41 -0.68 -4.51 -4.99
N GLY A 42 0.48 -5.17 -5.15
CA GLY A 42 1.69 -4.55 -5.70
C GLY A 42 1.48 -4.00 -7.12
N ARG A 43 0.83 -4.78 -7.99
CA ARG A 43 0.48 -4.33 -9.36
C ARG A 43 -0.47 -3.14 -9.35
N MET A 44 -1.55 -3.21 -8.57
CA MET A 44 -2.53 -2.12 -8.48
C MET A 44 -1.92 -0.85 -7.87
N PHE A 45 -1.12 -1.00 -6.82
CA PHE A 45 -0.44 0.11 -6.16
C PHE A 45 0.53 0.79 -7.11
N ALA A 46 1.35 0.03 -7.84
CA ALA A 46 2.26 0.59 -8.84
C ALA A 46 1.50 1.28 -9.99
N ALA A 47 0.40 0.70 -10.46
CA ALA A 47 -0.42 1.32 -11.49
C ALA A 47 -1.03 2.66 -11.04
N ARG A 48 -1.36 2.80 -9.74
CA ARG A 48 -2.06 3.98 -9.21
C ARG A 48 -1.14 5.06 -8.61
N MET A 49 -0.01 4.65 -8.04
CA MET A 49 0.96 5.50 -7.32
C MET A 49 2.27 5.66 -8.08
N HIS A 50 2.39 5.04 -9.26
CA HIS A 50 3.57 5.08 -10.16
C HIS A 50 4.88 4.55 -9.54
N MET A 51 4.79 3.80 -8.43
CA MET A 51 5.93 3.13 -7.81
C MET A 51 5.48 1.96 -6.94
N THR A 52 6.40 1.02 -6.68
CA THR A 52 6.10 -0.14 -5.83
C THR A 52 5.90 0.26 -4.36
N PRO A 53 5.11 -0.49 -3.57
CA PRO A 53 4.93 -0.25 -2.14
C PRO A 53 6.24 -0.14 -1.35
N SER A 54 7.21 -1.00 -1.67
CA SER A 54 8.54 -1.00 -1.02
C SER A 54 9.36 0.24 -1.36
N ARG A 55 9.23 0.77 -2.59
CA ARG A 55 9.87 2.04 -2.97
C ARG A 55 9.15 3.23 -2.33
N TRP A 56 7.82 3.20 -2.26
CA TRP A 56 7.02 4.20 -1.57
C TRP A 56 7.39 4.32 -0.09
N ARG A 57 7.57 3.18 0.60
CA ARG A 57 8.01 3.13 2.00
C ARG A 57 9.37 3.80 2.25
N ARG A 58 10.28 3.77 1.28
CA ARG A 58 11.59 4.43 1.40
C ARG A 58 11.53 5.96 1.35
N ARG A 59 10.37 6.54 1.04
CA ARG A 59 10.13 7.99 1.07
C ARG A 59 9.68 8.49 2.45
N ARG A 60 9.77 7.65 3.48
CA ARG A 60 9.56 8.09 4.86
C ARG A 60 10.49 9.28 5.15
N PRO A 61 9.98 10.36 5.76
CA PRO A 61 10.82 11.43 6.27
C PRO A 61 11.75 10.92 7.39
#